data_AF-A0AAD7XPJ7-F1
#
_entry.id   AF-A0AAD7XPJ7-F1
#
_cell.length_a   1.000
_cell.length_b   1.000
_cell.length_c   1.000
_cell.angle_alpha   90.00
_cell.angle_beta   90.00
_cell.angle_gamma   90.00
#
_symmetry.space_group_name_H-M   'P 1'
#
loop_
_entity.id
_entity.type
_entity.pdbx_description
1 polymer ?
#
loop_
_entity_poly.entity_id
_entity_poly.type
_entity_poly.pdbx_seq_one_letter_code
_entity_poly.pdbx_strand_id
1 'polypeptide(L)'
;MARSKHTPRRGSTPKATTPPRRKQRLRPNERALKEIRKYQRSTDLLLRKLPFARLVREVQLGFVNREYRWQAAAIIALQEAAEAHLVHLFEDANLCAIHAKRVTIMVRDMQLARRIRGVLRE
;
A
#
# COMPACT_ATOMS: atom_id res chain seq x y z
N MET A 1 21.19 -32.35 -72.47
CA MET A 1 21.42 -31.02 -71.86
C MET A 1 21.01 -31.07 -70.39
N ALA A 2 21.77 -30.40 -69.53
CA ALA A 2 21.96 -30.71 -68.11
C ALA A 2 20.73 -30.55 -67.19
N ARG A 3 20.54 -31.50 -66.25
CA ARG A 3 19.56 -31.46 -65.16
C ARG A 3 20.17 -30.70 -63.97
N SER A 4 19.75 -29.46 -63.73
CA SER A 4 20.14 -28.67 -62.55
C SER A 4 19.34 -29.12 -61.32
N LYS A 5 20.04 -29.55 -60.26
CA LYS A 5 19.45 -29.96 -58.97
C LYS A 5 19.22 -28.71 -58.11
N HIS A 6 17.95 -28.34 -57.89
CA HIS A 6 17.59 -27.33 -56.91
C HIS A 6 17.37 -28.00 -55.55
N THR A 7 18.22 -27.67 -54.58
CA THR A 7 18.15 -28.14 -53.19
C THR A 7 17.07 -27.34 -52.43
N PRO A 8 16.14 -27.97 -51.69
CA PRO A 8 15.20 -27.23 -50.88
C PRO A 8 15.92 -26.65 -49.65
N ARG A 9 15.76 -25.34 -49.48
CA ARG A 9 16.22 -24.54 -48.34
C ARG A 9 15.70 -25.16 -47.03
N ARG A 10 16.60 -25.49 -46.11
CA ARG A 10 16.30 -26.01 -44.78
C ARG A 10 15.40 -25.01 -44.04
N GLY A 11 14.14 -25.38 -43.84
CA GLY A 11 13.18 -24.60 -43.06
C GLY A 11 13.71 -24.39 -41.65
N SER A 12 13.75 -23.14 -41.22
CA SER A 12 13.95 -22.76 -39.82
C SER A 12 12.83 -23.38 -38.97
N THR A 13 13.21 -24.26 -38.05
CA THR A 13 12.27 -24.81 -37.06
C THR A 13 11.74 -23.67 -36.18
N PRO A 14 10.41 -23.54 -35.98
CA PRO A 14 9.87 -22.53 -35.09
C PRO A 14 10.33 -22.82 -33.66
N LYS A 15 10.96 -21.82 -33.04
CA LYS A 15 11.37 -21.84 -31.62
C LYS A 15 10.13 -22.15 -30.78
N ALA A 16 10.16 -23.25 -30.04
CA ALA A 16 9.06 -23.65 -29.15
C ALA A 16 8.70 -22.49 -28.22
N THR A 17 7.55 -21.87 -28.44
CA THR A 17 6.96 -20.88 -27.55
C THR A 17 6.58 -21.61 -26.27
N THR A 18 7.35 -21.40 -25.20
CA THR A 18 6.99 -21.92 -23.88
C THR A 18 5.59 -21.40 -23.54
N PRO A 19 4.61 -22.27 -23.25
CA PRO A 19 3.26 -21.81 -22.96
C PRO A 19 3.30 -20.85 -21.77
N PRO A 20 2.60 -19.70 -21.83
CA PRO A 20 2.64 -18.71 -20.76
C PRO A 20 2.18 -19.37 -19.47
N ARG A 21 3.09 -19.48 -18.49
CA ARG A 21 2.77 -20.04 -17.17
C ARG A 21 1.58 -19.26 -16.60
N ARG A 22 0.47 -19.97 -16.34
CA ARG A 22 -0.70 -19.39 -15.68
C ARG A 22 -0.25 -18.79 -14.35
N LYS A 23 -0.52 -17.50 -14.14
CA LYS A 23 -0.28 -16.84 -12.84
C LYS A 23 -1.17 -17.52 -11.80
N GLN A 24 -0.57 -18.33 -10.93
CA GLN A 24 -1.28 -18.98 -9.85
C GLN A 24 -1.81 -17.90 -8.89
N ARG A 25 -3.10 -17.99 -8.53
CA ARG A 25 -3.69 -17.08 -7.55
C ARG A 25 -3.15 -17.43 -6.17
N LEU A 26 -2.48 -16.47 -5.53
CA LEU A 26 -2.07 -16.58 -4.14
C LEU A 26 -3.31 -16.68 -3.24
N ARG A 27 -3.22 -17.47 -2.17
CA ARG A 27 -4.29 -17.54 -1.16
C ARG A 27 -4.43 -16.15 -0.51
N PRO A 28 -5.65 -15.74 -0.09
CA PRO A 28 -5.87 -14.42 0.50
C PRO A 28 -4.87 -14.07 1.63
N ASN A 29 -4.62 -15.02 2.55
CA ASN A 29 -3.71 -14.83 3.67
C ASN A 29 -2.24 -14.66 3.23
N GLU A 30 -1.83 -15.34 2.15
CA GLU A 30 -0.46 -15.23 1.60
C GLU A 30 -0.23 -13.86 0.98
N ARG A 31 -1.26 -13.27 0.34
CA ARG A 31 -1.19 -11.91 -0.21
C ARG A 31 -1.02 -10.88 0.88
N ALA A 32 -1.84 -10.95 1.93
CA ALA A 32 -1.76 -10.03 3.06
C ALA A 32 -0.39 -10.09 3.75
N LEU A 33 0.14 -11.28 4.03
CA LEU A 33 1.47 -11.44 4.62
C LEU A 33 2.60 -10.91 3.72
N LYS A 34 2.46 -11.06 2.40
CA LYS A 34 3.42 -10.51 1.44
C LYS A 34 3.39 -8.97 1.42
N GLU A 35 2.21 -8.39 1.51
CA GLU A 35 2.02 -6.94 1.58
C GLU A 35 2.58 -6.37 2.89
N ILE A 36 2.29 -6.98 4.04
CA ILE A 36 2.85 -6.59 5.35
C ILE A 36 4.38 -6.57 5.29
N ARG A 37 5.00 -7.67 4.84
CA ARG A 37 6.47 -7.76 4.74
C ARG A 37 7.09 -6.80 3.73
N LYS A 38 6.34 -6.38 2.72
CA LYS A 38 6.78 -5.38 1.74
C LYS A 38 6.80 -4.01 2.40
N TYR A 39 5.68 -3.62 3.01
CA TYR A 39 5.53 -2.29 3.59
C TYR A 39 6.38 -2.07 4.85
N GLN A 40 6.60 -3.10 5.65
CA GLN A 40 7.53 -3.03 6.80
C GLN A 40 9.01 -2.86 6.40
N ARG A 41 9.38 -3.16 5.14
CA ARG A 41 10.75 -2.99 4.64
C ARG A 41 10.99 -1.64 3.97
N SER A 42 9.93 -0.97 3.56
CA SER A 42 9.99 0.33 2.88
C SER A 42 9.66 1.45 3.86
N THR A 43 10.12 2.65 3.54
CA THR A 43 9.74 3.89 4.26
C THR A 43 8.96 4.85 3.34
N ASP A 44 8.35 4.32 2.27
CA ASP A 44 7.58 5.11 1.31
C ASP A 44 6.25 5.55 1.93
N LEU A 45 5.86 6.80 1.68
CA LEU A 45 4.53 7.30 2.02
C LEU A 45 3.45 6.56 1.20
N LEU A 46 2.40 6.12 1.88
CA LEU A 46 1.33 5.30 1.33
C LEU A 46 0.10 6.13 0.94
N LEU A 47 -0.13 7.28 1.58
CA LEU A 47 -1.22 8.17 1.21
C LEU A 47 -0.88 8.95 -0.07
N ARG A 48 -1.90 9.12 -0.92
CA ARG A 48 -1.75 9.92 -2.13
C ARG A 48 -1.56 11.39 -1.75
N LYS A 49 -0.48 12.00 -2.23
CA LYS A 49 -0.09 13.39 -1.90
C LYS A 49 -1.19 14.43 -2.19
N LEU A 50 -1.83 14.38 -3.37
CA LEU A 50 -2.82 15.39 -3.76
C LEU A 50 -4.12 15.32 -2.91
N PRO A 51 -4.76 14.15 -2.70
CA PRO A 51 -5.86 14.04 -1.74
C PRO A 51 -5.50 14.49 -0.33
N PHE A 52 -4.32 14.11 0.18
CA PHE A 52 -3.87 14.54 1.51
C PHE A 52 -3.71 16.06 1.60
N ALA A 53 -3.10 16.69 0.58
CA ALA A 53 -2.97 18.15 0.54
C ALA A 53 -4.33 18.88 0.49
N ARG A 54 -5.35 18.29 -0.18
CA ARG A 54 -6.72 18.83 -0.18
C ARG A 54 -7.35 18.71 1.21
N LEU A 55 -7.19 17.58 1.88
CA LEU A 55 -7.66 17.37 3.25
C LEU A 55 -7.03 18.37 4.22
N VAL A 56 -5.72 18.63 4.13
CA VAL A 56 -5.05 19.62 4.98
C VAL A 56 -5.66 21.02 4.81
N ARG A 57 -6.00 21.41 3.57
CA ARG A 57 -6.67 22.69 3.30
C ARG A 57 -8.11 22.72 3.83
N GLU A 58 -8.85 21.63 3.66
CA GLU A 58 -10.21 21.50 4.19
C GLU A 58 -10.24 21.66 5.71
N VAL A 59 -9.36 20.95 6.42
CA VAL A 59 -9.21 21.06 7.87
C VAL A 59 -8.82 22.49 8.27
N GLN A 60 -7.86 23.09 7.56
CA GLN A 60 -7.43 24.48 7.83
C GLN A 60 -8.59 25.48 7.71
N LEU A 61 -9.45 25.33 6.72
CA LEU A 61 -10.62 26.21 6.55
C LEU A 61 -11.66 26.04 7.66
N GLY A 62 -11.73 24.86 8.28
CA GLY A 62 -12.58 24.61 9.45
C GLY A 62 -12.14 25.34 10.73
N PHE A 63 -10.84 25.72 10.82
CA PHE A 63 -10.30 26.46 11.96
C PHE A 63 -10.13 27.96 11.68
N VAL A 64 -9.87 28.33 10.43
CA VAL A 64 -9.60 29.71 10.04
C VAL A 64 -10.36 30.03 8.75
N ASN A 65 -11.22 31.05 8.79
CA ASN A 65 -12.02 31.54 7.65
C ASN A 65 -11.20 32.28 6.58
N ARG A 66 -9.92 31.94 6.40
CA ARG A 66 -9.00 32.55 5.45
C ARG A 66 -8.11 31.49 4.84
N GLU A 67 -7.83 31.62 3.54
CA GLU A 67 -6.88 30.75 2.85
C GLU A 67 -5.43 31.06 3.23
N TYR A 68 -4.70 30.05 3.68
CA TYR A 68 -3.24 30.11 3.84
C TYR A 68 -2.50 29.51 2.64
N ARG A 69 -1.33 30.08 2.34
CA ARG A 69 -0.36 29.46 1.43
C ARG A 69 0.48 28.45 2.20
N TRP A 70 0.38 27.19 1.79
CA TRP A 70 1.14 26.10 2.38
C TRP A 70 2.47 25.91 1.66
N GLN A 71 3.55 25.81 2.42
CA GLN A 71 4.83 25.36 1.89
C GLN A 71 4.76 23.87 1.56
N ALA A 72 5.41 23.45 0.46
CA ALA A 72 5.42 22.04 0.06
C ALA A 72 6.01 21.12 1.16
N ALA A 73 7.09 21.56 1.82
CA ALA A 73 7.72 20.84 2.92
C ALA A 73 6.78 20.66 4.12
N ALA A 74 5.93 21.65 4.43
CA ALA A 74 4.98 21.55 5.54
C ALA A 74 3.92 20.47 5.28
N ILE A 75 3.42 20.36 4.04
CA ILE A 75 2.47 19.31 3.66
C ILE A 75 3.10 17.93 3.78
N ILE A 76 4.37 17.77 3.39
CA ILE A 76 5.10 16.51 3.50
C ILE A 76 5.30 16.15 4.98
N ALA A 77 5.74 17.09 5.81
CA ALA A 77 5.93 16.86 7.24
C ALA A 77 4.62 16.45 7.95
N LEU A 78 3.50 17.10 7.61
CA LEU A 78 2.17 16.70 8.09
C LEU A 78 1.80 15.28 7.63
N GLN A 79 2.12 14.93 6.40
CA GLN A 79 1.83 13.59 5.87
C GLN A 79 2.67 12.52 6.58
N GLU A 80 3.97 12.75 6.76
CA GLU A 80 4.87 11.86 7.49
C GLU A 80 4.37 11.63 8.92
N ALA A 81 4.04 12.71 9.64
CA ALA A 81 3.53 12.62 11.01
C ALA A 81 2.19 11.87 11.09
N ALA A 82 1.26 12.15 10.16
CA ALA A 82 -0.04 11.49 10.12
C ALA A 82 0.08 9.99 9.80
N GLU A 83 0.88 9.61 8.81
CA GLU A 83 1.09 8.20 8.47
C GLU A 83 1.80 7.45 9.60
N ALA A 84 2.83 8.04 10.21
CA ALA A 84 3.48 7.46 11.37
C ALA A 84 2.48 7.25 12.51
N HIS A 85 1.65 8.25 12.84
CA HIS A 85 0.64 8.11 13.89
C HIS A 85 -0.35 6.97 13.60
N LEU A 86 -0.84 6.86 12.36
CA LEU A 86 -1.77 5.80 11.96
C LEU A 86 -1.14 4.41 12.04
N VAL A 87 0.12 4.24 11.61
CA VAL A 87 0.84 2.96 11.71
C VAL A 87 0.94 2.52 13.17
N HIS A 88 1.40 3.39 14.07
CA HIS A 88 1.48 3.07 15.49
C HIS A 88 0.11 2.75 16.09
N LEU A 89 -0.96 3.46 15.68
CA LEU A 89 -2.32 3.16 16.15
C LEU A 89 -2.79 1.77 15.68
N PHE A 90 -2.47 1.38 14.44
CA PHE A 90 -2.80 0.06 13.92
C PHE A 90 -2.02 -1.07 14.59
N GLU A 91 -0.77 -0.83 15.00
CA GLU A 91 0.02 -1.78 15.79
C GLU A 91 -0.67 -2.09 17.13
N ASP A 92 -1.08 -1.07 17.87
CA ASP A 92 -1.79 -1.25 19.14
C ASP A 92 -3.18 -1.89 18.95
N ALA A 93 -3.92 -1.46 17.93
CA ALA A 93 -5.22 -2.04 17.61
C ALA A 93 -5.08 -3.52 17.23
N ASN A 94 -4.00 -3.90 16.55
CA ASN A 94 -3.70 -5.29 16.23
C ASN A 94 -3.41 -6.11 17.50
N LEU A 95 -2.66 -5.57 18.46
CA LEU A 95 -2.45 -6.21 19.77
C LEU A 95 -3.78 -6.42 20.52
N CYS A 96 -4.68 -5.43 20.48
CA CYS A 96 -6.01 -5.55 21.08
C CYS A 96 -6.87 -6.64 20.40
N ALA A 97 -6.80 -6.75 19.07
CA ALA A 97 -7.51 -7.79 18.32
C ALA A 97 -6.99 -9.19 18.67
N ILE A 98 -5.67 -9.37 18.75
CA ILE A 98 -5.01 -10.62 19.14
C ILE A 98 -5.38 -11.00 20.58
N HIS A 99 -5.38 -10.03 21.50
CA HIS A 99 -5.80 -10.24 22.89
C HIS A 99 -7.24 -10.79 22.97
N ALA A 100 -8.12 -10.33 22.07
CA ALA A 100 -9.49 -10.82 21.94
C ALA A 100 -9.64 -12.07 21.05
N LYS A 101 -8.55 -12.81 20.76
CA LYS A 101 -8.51 -14.03 19.93
C LYS A 101 -9.04 -13.84 18.50
N ARG A 102 -8.87 -12.65 17.92
CA ARG A 102 -9.24 -12.33 16.53
C ARG A 102 -8.01 -11.99 15.70
N VAL A 103 -8.16 -12.10 14.38
CA VAL A 103 -7.14 -11.67 13.39
C VAL A 103 -7.58 -10.39 12.66
N THR A 104 -8.88 -10.11 12.61
CA THR A 104 -9.44 -8.90 11.99
C THR A 104 -9.58 -7.79 13.04
N ILE A 105 -8.93 -6.65 12.79
CA ILE A 105 -9.08 -5.44 13.59
C ILE A 105 -10.49 -4.85 13.42
N MET A 106 -11.02 -4.27 14.49
CA MET A 106 -12.34 -3.65 14.55
C MET A 106 -12.25 -2.26 15.16
N VAL A 107 -13.31 -1.45 15.02
CA VAL A 107 -13.37 -0.09 15.58
C VAL A 107 -13.13 -0.08 17.09
N ARG A 108 -13.67 -1.07 17.82
CA ARG A 108 -13.46 -1.24 19.27
C ARG A 108 -12.00 -1.40 19.66
N ASP A 109 -11.18 -1.99 18.80
CA ASP A 109 -9.76 -2.22 19.08
C ASP A 109 -8.99 -0.88 19.01
N MET A 110 -9.31 -0.05 18.01
CA MET A 110 -8.75 1.31 17.91
C MET A 110 -9.24 2.21 19.04
N GLN A 111 -10.52 2.12 19.41
CA GLN A 111 -11.07 2.89 20.54
C GLN A 111 -10.37 2.50 21.85
N LEU A 112 -10.18 1.20 22.11
CA LEU A 112 -9.46 0.71 23.28
C LEU A 112 -8.00 1.18 23.28
N ALA A 113 -7.29 1.04 22.15
CA ALA A 113 -5.92 1.52 22.01
C ALA A 113 -5.79 3.03 22.31
N ARG A 114 -6.68 3.86 21.73
CA ARG A 114 -6.70 5.31 21.99
C ARG A 114 -7.00 5.64 23.45
N ARG A 115 -7.89 4.86 24.10
CA ARG A 115 -8.24 5.04 25.51
C ARG A 115 -7.06 4.73 26.42
N ILE A 116 -6.35 3.64 26.17
CA ILE A 116 -5.15 3.24 26.94
C ILE A 116 -4.02 4.25 26.74
N ARG A 117 -3.79 4.74 25.52
CA ARG A 117 -2.79 5.79 25.24
C ARG A 117 -3.09 7.14 25.89
N GLY A 118 -4.29 7.35 26.41
CA GLY A 118 -4.70 8.62 27.02
C GLY A 118 -5.00 9.75 26.02
N VAL A 119 -5.11 9.43 24.73
CA VAL A 119 -5.43 10.41 23.65
C VAL A 119 -6.91 10.85 23.72
N LEU A 120 -7.76 10.09 24.40
CA LEU A 120 -9.20 10.35 24.61
C LEU A 120 -9.45 10.91 26.03
N ARG A 121 -8.77 12.02 26.36
CA ARG A 121 -9.10 12.88 27.49
C ARG A 121 -9.56 14.24 26.96
N GLU A 122 -10.76 14.24 26.37
CA GLU A 122 -11.64 15.39 26.24
C GLU A 122 -13.04 14.93 26.65
#